data_AF-A0A2N0XXJ4-F1
#
_entry.id   AF-A0A2N0XXJ4-F1
#
_cell.length_a   1.000
_cell.length_b   1.000
_cell.length_c   1.000
_cell.angle_alpha   90.00
_cell.angle_beta   90.00
_cell.angle_gamma   90.00
#
_symmetry.space_group_name_H-M   'P 1'
#
loop_
_entity.id
_entity.type
_entity.pdbx_description
1 polymer ?
#
loop_
_entity_poly.entity_id
_entity_poly.type
_entity_poly.pdbx_seq_one_letter_code
_entity_poly.pdbx_strand_id
1 'polypeptide(L)'
;MIFGNVFLTRCKIGLALALTPCLTNAELVNTIESSQKLLAETYVNLNEKLEICSTLKKRPVKIEDKWLKEQSLIAQKAIILELSKKATKRCAQLEESAYINAAFELAVYGERKALDEYLKLRSYDKPNSEIQAILDTLDHDQLKRISKLNQYQFPFDAISAFK
;
A
#
# COMPACT_ATOMS: atom_id res chain seq x y z
N MET A 1 -10.14 -2.61 -6.45
CA MET A 1 -11.10 -2.41 -5.35
C MET A 1 -11.63 -1.01 -5.51
N ILE A 2 -12.95 -0.85 -5.64
CA ILE A 2 -13.59 0.46 -5.81
C ILE A 2 -13.99 0.92 -4.41
N PHE A 3 -13.39 1.98 -3.86
CA PHE A 3 -13.88 2.56 -2.62
C PHE A 3 -15.13 3.38 -2.92
N GLY A 4 -16.20 3.07 -2.20
CA GLY A 4 -17.53 3.65 -2.41
C GLY A 4 -17.66 5.09 -1.89
N ASN A 5 -18.38 5.88 -2.68
CA ASN A 5 -18.91 7.21 -2.38
C ASN A 5 -19.66 7.26 -1.04
N VAL A 6 -19.28 8.18 -0.13
CA VAL A 6 -20.24 8.99 0.67
C VAL A 6 -19.52 10.27 1.15
N PHE A 7 -19.66 11.38 0.42
CA PHE A 7 -19.50 12.71 0.98
C PHE A 7 -20.79 13.46 0.70
N LEU A 8 -21.54 13.79 1.77
CA LEU A 8 -22.47 14.91 1.85
C LEU A 8 -23.12 14.85 3.25
N THR A 9 -22.62 15.64 4.19
CA THR A 9 -23.37 15.93 5.42
C THR A 9 -23.24 17.42 5.72
N ARG A 10 -24.35 18.14 5.55
CA ARG A 10 -24.47 19.60 5.74
C ARG A 10 -24.47 19.93 7.23
N CYS A 11 -23.57 20.82 7.66
CA CYS A 11 -23.57 21.36 9.02
C CYS A 11 -24.59 22.51 9.15
N LYS A 12 -25.54 22.43 10.09
CA LYS A 12 -26.45 23.53 10.46
C LYS A 12 -25.79 24.39 11.54
N ILE A 13 -25.71 25.70 11.31
CA ILE A 13 -25.08 26.67 12.22
C ILE A 13 -26.16 27.27 13.13
N GLY A 14 -26.02 27.09 14.45
CA GLY A 14 -26.77 27.82 15.48
C GLY A 14 -25.90 28.93 16.06
N LEU A 15 -26.37 30.17 15.99
CA LEU A 15 -25.67 31.38 16.44
C LEU A 15 -25.80 31.54 17.97
N ALA A 16 -24.68 31.64 18.69
CA ALA A 16 -24.61 32.27 20.00
C ALA A 16 -23.26 32.97 20.16
N LEU A 17 -23.30 34.30 20.30
CA LEU A 17 -22.14 35.18 20.50
C LEU A 17 -21.51 34.95 21.88
N ALA A 18 -20.23 34.60 21.89
CA ALA A 18 -19.33 34.83 23.01
C ALA A 18 -18.00 35.36 22.45
N LEU A 19 -17.64 36.59 22.85
CA LEU A 19 -16.40 37.27 22.53
C LEU A 19 -15.21 36.49 23.13
N THR A 20 -14.47 35.77 22.28
CA THR A 20 -13.14 35.20 22.52
C THR A 20 -12.35 35.28 21.20
N PRO A 21 -11.01 35.37 21.21
CA PRO A 21 -10.22 35.80 20.06
C PRO A 21 -10.30 34.77 18.93
N CYS A 22 -11.16 35.05 17.94
CA CYS A 22 -11.47 34.14 16.83
C CYS A 22 -10.41 34.17 15.70
N LEU A 23 -9.18 34.60 15.99
CA LEU A 23 -8.15 34.79 14.95
C LEU A 23 -7.29 33.54 14.69
N THR A 24 -7.42 32.47 15.46
CA THR A 24 -6.66 31.22 15.23
C THR A 24 -7.44 30.15 14.46
N ASN A 25 -8.75 30.30 14.31
CA ASN A 25 -9.59 29.25 13.74
C ASN A 25 -9.59 29.26 12.20
N ALA A 26 -9.43 30.42 11.56
CA ALA A 26 -9.43 30.51 10.11
C ALA A 26 -8.19 29.86 9.47
N GLU A 27 -7.00 30.06 10.07
CA GLU A 27 -5.76 29.43 9.60
C GLU A 27 -5.79 27.91 9.77
N LEU A 28 -6.31 27.43 10.90
CA LEU A 28 -6.47 26.00 11.16
C LEU A 28 -7.46 25.36 10.18
N VAL A 29 -8.62 25.99 9.95
CA VAL A 29 -9.63 25.48 9.00
C VAL A 29 -9.07 25.41 7.59
N ASN A 30 -8.37 26.45 7.12
CA ASN A 30 -7.72 26.44 5.81
C ASN A 30 -6.65 25.35 5.70
N THR A 31 -5.90 25.10 6.78
CA THR A 31 -4.87 24.05 6.84
C THR A 31 -5.48 22.64 6.77
N ILE A 32 -6.58 22.41 7.49
CA ILE A 32 -7.31 21.14 7.45
C ILE A 32 -7.90 20.92 6.05
N GLU A 33 -8.55 21.93 5.45
CA GLU A 33 -9.11 21.83 4.10
C GLU A 33 -8.03 21.53 3.05
N SER A 34 -6.88 22.21 3.13
CA SER A 34 -5.73 21.91 2.27
C SER A 34 -5.24 20.47 2.45
N SER A 35 -5.21 19.98 3.69
CA SER A 35 -4.77 18.60 4.00
C SER A 35 -5.78 17.56 3.49
N GLN A 36 -7.08 17.84 3.56
CA GLN A 36 -8.14 17.02 2.98
C GLN A 36 -8.03 16.95 1.45
N LYS A 37 -7.74 18.08 0.80
CA LYS A 37 -7.49 18.12 -0.64
C LYS A 37 -6.27 17.28 -1.04
N LEU A 38 -5.16 17.43 -0.31
CA LEU A 38 -3.96 16.63 -0.53
C LEU A 38 -4.23 15.12 -0.33
N LEU A 39 -5.01 14.73 0.68
CA LEU A 39 -5.41 13.35 0.87
C LEU A 39 -6.20 12.82 -0.33
N ALA A 40 -7.17 13.59 -0.84
CA ALA A 40 -7.96 13.20 -2.00
C ALA A 40 -7.09 13.03 -3.26
N GLU A 41 -6.16 13.95 -3.51
CA GLU A 41 -5.22 13.88 -4.64
C GLU A 41 -4.30 12.65 -4.54
N THR A 42 -3.68 12.43 -3.38
CA THR A 42 -2.80 11.28 -3.16
C THR A 42 -3.54 9.94 -3.22
N TYR A 43 -4.81 9.91 -2.82
CA TYR A 43 -5.68 8.75 -2.97
C TYR A 43 -5.97 8.40 -4.44
N VAL A 44 -6.27 9.40 -5.28
CA VAL A 44 -6.46 9.20 -6.73
C VAL A 44 -5.17 8.66 -7.36
N ASN A 45 -4.04 9.29 -7.07
CA ASN A 45 -2.73 8.86 -7.59
C ASN A 45 -2.38 7.42 -7.18
N LEU A 46 -2.64 7.06 -5.92
CA LEU A 46 -2.41 5.70 -5.44
C LEU A 46 -3.28 4.68 -6.19
N ASN A 47 -4.56 4.98 -6.41
CA ASN A 47 -5.45 4.08 -7.15
C ASN A 47 -5.02 3.88 -8.60
N GLU A 48 -4.73 4.97 -9.31
CA GLU A 48 -4.21 4.92 -10.67
C GLU A 48 -2.93 4.08 -10.73
N LYS A 49 -2.03 4.27 -9.76
CA LYS A 49 -0.81 3.48 -9.67
C LYS A 49 -1.09 2.00 -9.44
N LEU A 50 -2.01 1.67 -8.54
CA LEU A 50 -2.38 0.28 -8.26
C LEU A 50 -3.00 -0.40 -9.49
N GLU A 51 -3.77 0.34 -10.30
CA GLU A 51 -4.29 -0.16 -11.58
C GLU A 51 -3.15 -0.47 -12.55
N ILE A 52 -2.20 0.44 -12.72
CA ILE A 52 -0.99 0.22 -13.53
C ILE A 52 -0.24 -1.03 -13.03
N CYS A 53 0.05 -1.11 -11.73
CA CYS A 53 0.75 -2.25 -11.14
C CYS A 53 -0.01 -3.58 -11.33
N SER A 54 -1.34 -3.54 -11.31
CA SER A 54 -2.19 -4.70 -11.57
C SER A 54 -2.07 -5.18 -13.03
N THR A 55 -2.01 -4.26 -14.00
CA THR A 55 -1.84 -4.66 -15.41
C THR A 55 -0.50 -5.37 -15.66
N LEU A 56 0.56 -4.96 -14.95
CA LEU A 56 1.90 -5.57 -15.04
C LEU A 56 1.94 -7.00 -14.51
N LYS A 57 0.98 -7.41 -13.65
CA LYS A 57 0.88 -8.79 -13.14
C LYS A 57 0.58 -9.83 -14.21
N LYS A 58 0.29 -9.43 -15.45
CA LYS A 58 0.12 -10.36 -16.58
C LYS A 58 1.45 -10.85 -17.16
N ARG A 59 2.57 -10.23 -16.79
CA ARG A 59 3.90 -10.58 -17.31
C ARG A 59 4.31 -11.97 -16.82
N PRO A 60 4.62 -12.92 -17.72
CA PRO A 60 5.09 -14.23 -17.32
C PRO A 60 6.53 -14.18 -16.80
N VAL A 61 6.87 -15.14 -15.95
CA VAL A 61 8.24 -15.37 -15.47
C VAL A 61 8.57 -16.86 -15.53
N LYS A 62 9.86 -17.17 -15.67
CA LYS A 62 10.35 -18.55 -15.58
C LYS A 62 11.35 -18.64 -14.44
N ILE A 63 11.36 -19.79 -13.76
CA ILE A 63 12.38 -20.07 -12.75
C ILE A 63 13.64 -20.47 -13.51
N GLU A 64 14.59 -19.56 -13.62
CA GLU A 64 15.89 -19.79 -14.28
C GLU A 64 17.04 -19.90 -13.29
N ASP A 65 16.90 -19.23 -12.15
CA ASP A 65 17.90 -19.18 -11.08
C ASP A 65 18.19 -20.57 -10.50
N LYS A 66 19.48 -20.94 -10.45
CA LYS A 66 19.93 -22.28 -10.05
C LYS A 66 19.54 -22.61 -8.60
N TRP A 67 19.81 -21.71 -7.66
CA TRP A 67 19.47 -21.93 -6.26
C TRP A 67 17.96 -22.08 -6.07
N LEU A 68 17.17 -21.28 -6.80
CA LEU A 68 15.71 -21.36 -6.72
C LEU A 68 15.18 -22.69 -7.27
N LYS A 69 15.77 -23.21 -8.36
CA LYS A 69 15.42 -24.54 -8.91
C LYS A 69 15.73 -25.69 -7.97
N GLU A 70 16.77 -25.56 -7.15
CA GLU A 70 17.19 -26.58 -6.18
C GLU A 70 16.27 -26.66 -4.96
N GLN A 71 15.42 -25.66 -4.73
CA GLN A 71 14.46 -25.67 -3.64
C GLN A 71 13.33 -26.68 -3.88
N SER A 72 12.69 -27.16 -2.81
CA SER A 72 11.48 -27.97 -2.92
C SER A 72 10.37 -27.22 -3.64
N LEU A 73 9.43 -27.91 -4.31
CA LEU A 73 8.33 -27.26 -5.04
C LEU A 73 7.51 -26.32 -4.13
N ILE A 74 7.32 -26.69 -2.86
CA ILE A 74 6.62 -25.87 -1.88
C ILE A 74 7.41 -24.60 -1.58
N ALA A 75 8.72 -24.70 -1.37
CA ALA A 75 9.59 -23.55 -1.16
C ALA A 75 9.64 -22.65 -2.40
N GLN A 76 9.73 -23.21 -3.61
CA GLN A 76 9.67 -22.43 -4.85
C GLN A 76 8.38 -21.61 -4.93
N LYS A 77 7.22 -22.21 -4.65
CA LYS A 77 5.93 -21.52 -4.62
C LYS A 77 5.89 -20.39 -3.60
N ALA A 78 6.37 -20.65 -2.37
CA ALA A 78 6.45 -19.64 -1.32
C ALA A 78 7.33 -18.45 -1.74
N ILE A 79 8.52 -18.72 -2.28
CA ILE A 79 9.48 -17.71 -2.73
C ILE A 79 8.90 -16.88 -3.88
N ILE A 80 8.34 -17.53 -4.91
CA ILE A 80 7.76 -16.85 -6.07
C ILE A 80 6.57 -15.97 -5.68
N LEU A 81 5.71 -16.45 -4.78
CA LEU A 81 4.58 -15.68 -4.26
C LEU A 81 5.06 -14.44 -3.50
N GLU A 82 6.05 -14.60 -2.63
CA GLU A 82 6.61 -13.48 -1.85
C GLU A 82 7.32 -12.46 -2.75
N LEU A 83 8.05 -12.92 -3.78
CA LEU A 83 8.66 -12.04 -4.77
C LEU A 83 7.62 -11.24 -5.56
N SER A 84 6.53 -11.88 -5.98
CA SER A 84 5.42 -11.20 -6.69
C SER A 84 4.75 -10.14 -5.82
N LYS A 85 4.54 -10.45 -4.54
CA LYS A 85 4.01 -9.53 -3.54
C LYS A 85 4.94 -8.33 -3.33
N LYS A 86 6.24 -8.57 -3.11
CA LYS A 86 7.25 -7.50 -2.96
C LYS A 86 7.34 -6.63 -4.20
N ALA A 87 7.31 -7.21 -5.39
CA ALA A 87 7.33 -6.48 -6.65
C ALA A 87 6.08 -5.58 -6.82
N THR A 88 4.90 -6.10 -6.44
CA THR A 88 3.65 -5.32 -6.42
C THR A 88 3.74 -4.15 -5.44
N LYS A 89 4.23 -4.40 -4.22
CA LYS A 89 4.39 -3.35 -3.21
C LYS A 89 5.37 -2.26 -3.66
N ARG A 90 6.52 -2.67 -4.21
CA ARG A 90 7.53 -1.74 -4.74
C ARG A 90 6.95 -0.86 -5.85
N CYS A 91 6.11 -1.44 -6.71
CA CYS A 91 5.51 -0.73 -7.83
C CYS A 91 4.68 0.50 -7.38
N ALA A 92 3.93 0.39 -6.28
CA ALA A 92 3.08 1.48 -5.78
C ALA A 92 3.68 2.21 -4.56
N GLN A 93 4.93 1.93 -4.19
CA GLN A 93 5.50 2.38 -2.92
C GLN A 93 5.56 3.90 -2.76
N LEU A 94 5.84 4.62 -3.85
CA LEU A 94 5.98 6.07 -3.83
C LEU A 94 4.63 6.74 -3.54
N GLU A 95 3.61 6.37 -4.30
CA GLU A 95 2.25 6.88 -4.19
C GLU A 95 1.60 6.42 -2.87
N GLU A 96 1.88 5.18 -2.44
CA GLU A 96 1.44 4.67 -1.13
C GLU A 96 2.03 5.51 0.01
N SER A 97 3.33 5.84 -0.05
CA SER A 97 3.97 6.70 0.94
C SER A 97 3.37 8.10 0.97
N ALA A 98 3.06 8.68 -0.19
CA ALA A 98 2.45 10.00 -0.27
C ALA A 98 1.06 10.02 0.39
N TYR A 99 0.24 9.00 0.11
CA TYR A 99 -1.08 8.84 0.72
C TYR A 99 -1.00 8.66 2.24
N ILE A 100 -0.10 7.80 2.73
CA ILE A 100 0.08 7.59 4.19
C ILE A 100 0.47 8.89 4.87
N ASN A 101 1.41 9.65 4.28
CA ASN A 101 1.85 10.91 4.85
C ASN A 101 0.67 11.91 4.93
N ALA A 102 -0.12 12.05 3.86
CA ALA A 102 -1.30 12.91 3.87
C ALA A 102 -2.35 12.47 4.91
N ALA A 103 -2.58 11.16 5.05
CA ALA A 103 -3.49 10.60 6.06
C ALA A 103 -2.97 10.82 7.50
N PHE A 104 -1.66 10.74 7.70
CA PHE A 104 -1.02 11.00 8.98
C PHE A 104 -1.14 12.48 9.39
N GLU A 105 -0.88 13.41 8.47
CA GLU A 105 -1.03 14.85 8.73
C GLU A 105 -2.46 15.20 9.17
N LEU A 106 -3.49 14.63 8.51
CA LEU A 106 -4.88 14.80 8.94
C LEU A 106 -5.16 14.20 10.32
N ALA A 107 -4.55 13.06 10.64
CA ALA A 107 -4.69 12.42 11.94
C ALA A 107 -4.14 13.29 13.08
N VAL A 108 -3.11 14.13 12.83
CA VAL A 108 -2.59 15.10 13.81
C VAL A 108 -3.66 16.14 14.20
N TYR A 109 -4.55 16.49 13.27
CA TYR A 109 -5.70 17.37 13.53
C TYR A 109 -6.94 16.63 14.07
N GLY A 110 -6.84 15.33 14.33
CA GLY A 110 -7.92 14.49 14.85
C GLY A 110 -8.71 13.71 13.78
N GLU A 111 -8.44 13.93 12.49
CA GLU A 111 -9.10 13.22 11.38
C GLU A 111 -8.43 11.88 11.07
N ARG A 112 -8.68 10.88 11.92
CA ARG A 112 -7.96 9.59 11.88
C ARG A 112 -8.48 8.56 10.89
N LYS A 113 -9.67 8.76 10.33
CA LYS A 113 -10.41 7.73 9.57
C LYS A 113 -9.58 7.10 8.45
N ALA A 114 -8.95 7.92 7.61
CA ALA A 114 -8.16 7.44 6.47
C ALA A 114 -6.94 6.60 6.90
N LEU A 115 -6.28 7.00 7.98
CA LEU A 115 -5.14 6.28 8.54
C LEU A 115 -5.58 4.94 9.17
N ASP A 116 -6.68 4.94 9.94
CA ASP A 116 -7.18 3.73 10.59
C ASP A 116 -7.68 2.70 9.53
N GLU A 117 -8.31 3.17 8.45
CA GLU A 117 -8.68 2.33 7.30
C GLU A 117 -7.45 1.73 6.61
N TYR A 118 -6.41 2.54 6.38
CA TYR A 118 -5.14 2.06 5.82
C TYR A 118 -4.51 0.98 6.70
N LEU A 119 -4.41 1.21 8.01
CA LEU A 119 -3.84 0.26 8.97
C LEU A 119 -4.63 -1.06 8.99
N LYS A 120 -5.96 -0.99 8.95
CA LYS A 120 -6.83 -2.17 8.85
C LYS A 120 -6.52 -2.97 7.58
N LEU A 121 -6.40 -2.33 6.43
CA LEU A 121 -6.05 -3.01 5.18
C LEU A 121 -4.66 -3.66 5.24
N ARG A 122 -3.68 -2.98 5.83
CA ARG A 122 -2.31 -3.51 5.96
C ARG A 122 -2.16 -4.65 6.95
N SER A 123 -3.12 -4.84 7.85
CA SER A 123 -3.13 -6.02 8.75
C SER A 123 -3.15 -7.35 7.98
N TYR A 124 -3.71 -7.35 6.77
CA TYR A 124 -3.78 -8.53 5.89
C TYR A 124 -2.52 -8.75 5.02
N ASP A 125 -1.54 -7.83 5.08
CA ASP A 125 -0.31 -7.92 4.29
C ASP A 125 0.77 -8.81 4.92
N LYS A 126 0.52 -9.43 6.07
CA LYS A 126 1.47 -10.41 6.63
C LYS A 126 1.37 -11.73 5.85
N PRO A 127 2.49 -12.40 5.51
CA PRO A 127 2.44 -13.78 5.05
C PRO A 127 1.64 -14.62 6.06
N ASN A 128 0.91 -15.62 5.58
CA ASN A 128 0.33 -16.59 6.50
C ASN A 128 1.47 -17.32 7.25
N SER A 129 1.18 -17.87 8.42
CA SER A 129 2.19 -18.48 9.29
C SER A 129 2.96 -19.62 8.60
N GLU A 130 2.29 -20.37 7.72
CA GLU A 130 2.90 -21.48 6.97
C GLU A 130 3.94 -21.01 5.95
N ILE A 131 3.59 -20.00 5.13
CA ILE A 131 4.53 -19.40 4.17
C ILE A 131 5.69 -18.75 4.92
N GLN A 132 5.40 -18.05 6.02
CA GLN A 132 6.45 -17.42 6.83
C GLN A 132 7.43 -18.46 7.36
N ALA A 133 6.94 -19.57 7.93
CA ALA A 133 7.80 -20.64 8.44
C ALA A 133 8.71 -21.23 7.35
N ILE A 134 8.20 -21.41 6.13
CA ILE A 134 9.02 -21.85 5.00
C ILE A 134 10.10 -20.81 4.69
N LEU A 135 9.73 -19.53 4.57
CA LEU A 135 10.67 -18.45 4.24
C LEU A 135 11.76 -18.28 5.30
N ASP A 136 11.45 -18.51 6.58
CA ASP A 136 12.38 -18.39 7.70
C ASP A 136 13.44 -19.50 7.72
N THR A 137 13.17 -20.65 7.09
CA THR A 137 14.14 -21.75 6.98
C THR A 137 15.13 -21.60 5.82
N LEU A 138 14.89 -20.64 4.92
CA LEU A 138 15.67 -20.45 3.71
C LEU A 138 16.84 -19.50 3.92
N ASP A 139 17.87 -19.63 3.09
CA ASP A 139 18.99 -18.71 3.05
C ASP A 139 18.52 -17.28 2.69
N HIS A 140 18.57 -16.39 3.67
CA HIS A 140 18.13 -15.00 3.52
C HIS A 140 18.97 -14.19 2.53
N ASP A 141 20.26 -14.50 2.38
CA ASP A 141 21.12 -13.81 1.41
C ASP A 141 20.73 -14.19 -0.02
N GLN A 142 20.36 -15.46 -0.23
CA GLN A 142 19.84 -15.92 -1.52
C GLN A 142 18.47 -15.31 -1.83
N LEU A 143 17.57 -15.23 -0.85
CA LEU A 143 16.29 -14.54 -1.00
C LEU A 143 16.49 -13.07 -1.38
N LYS A 144 17.41 -12.38 -0.71
CA LYS A 144 17.76 -10.99 -0.99
C LYS A 144 18.36 -10.84 -2.39
N ARG A 145 19.27 -11.73 -2.80
CA ARG A 145 19.87 -11.75 -4.13
C ARG A 145 18.81 -11.90 -5.22
N ILE A 146 17.94 -12.90 -5.09
CA ILE A 146 16.89 -13.18 -6.08
C ILE A 146 15.90 -12.02 -6.18
N SER A 147 15.56 -11.38 -5.07
CA SER A 147 14.67 -10.21 -5.08
C SER A 147 15.17 -9.01 -5.89
N LYS A 148 16.46 -9.02 -6.26
CA LYS A 148 17.10 -8.00 -7.08
C LYS A 148 17.20 -8.40 -8.56
N LEU A 149 16.87 -9.64 -8.93
CA LEU A 149 16.87 -10.04 -10.34
C LEU A 149 15.77 -9.29 -11.11
N ASN A 150 16.10 -8.81 -12.31
CA ASN A 150 15.22 -7.94 -13.11
C ASN A 150 13.80 -8.51 -13.26
N GLN A 151 13.68 -9.82 -13.48
CA GLN A 151 12.38 -10.49 -13.64
C GLN A 151 11.49 -10.48 -12.39
N TYR A 152 12.04 -10.19 -11.21
CA TYR A 152 11.32 -10.10 -9.95
C TYR A 152 11.27 -8.67 -9.38
N GLN A 153 11.77 -7.68 -10.13
CA GLN A 153 11.73 -6.28 -9.70
C GLN A 153 10.36 -5.62 -9.91
N PHE A 154 9.67 -5.99 -10.98
CA PHE A 154 8.35 -5.48 -11.39
C PHE A 154 7.25 -6.52 -11.21
N PRO A 155 5.98 -6.15 -11.04
CA PRO A 155 4.89 -7.11 -10.90
C PRO A 155 4.88 -8.17 -12.01
N PHE A 156 4.44 -9.38 -11.66
CA PHE A 156 4.42 -10.53 -12.57
C PHE A 156 3.40 -11.60 -12.14
N ASP A 157 3.10 -12.49 -13.08
CA ASP A 157 2.22 -13.64 -12.87
C ASP A 157 2.99 -14.74 -12.12
N ALA A 158 2.76 -14.86 -10.81
CA ALA A 158 3.37 -15.90 -9.99
C ALA A 158 3.00 -17.32 -10.44
N ILE A 159 1.84 -17.51 -11.07
CA ILE A 159 1.36 -18.82 -11.52
C ILE A 159 2.11 -19.27 -12.77
N SER A 160 2.48 -18.32 -13.64
CA SER A 160 3.24 -18.60 -14.87
C SER A 160 4.59 -19.27 -14.63
N ALA A 161 5.18 -19.10 -13.44
CA ALA A 161 6.44 -19.72 -13.05
C ALA A 161 6.41 -21.26 -13.03
N PHE A 162 5.21 -21.85 -12.98
CA PHE A 162 4.97 -23.28 -12.82
C PHE A 162 4.17 -23.89 -13.99
N LYS A 163 4.03 -23.16 -15.10
CA LYS A 163 3.47 -23.64 -16.36
C LYS A 163 4.59 -23.98 -17.32
#